data_AF-A0A0Q9QHL7-F1
#
_entry.id   AF-A0A0Q9QHL7-F1
#
_cell.length_a   1.000
_cell.length_b   1.000
_cell.length_c   1.000
_cell.angle_alpha   90.00
_cell.angle_beta   90.00
_cell.angle_gamma   90.00
#
_symmetry.space_group_name_H-M   'P 1'
#
loop_
_entity.id
_entity.type
_entity.pdbx_description
1 polymer ?
#
loop_
_entity_poly.entity_id
_entity_poly.type
_entity_poly.pdbx_seq_one_letter_code
_entity_poly.pdbx_strand_id
1 'polypeptide(L)'
;MLSISNIPSLSQWFNKTWTAALSSKEIWNHYFMLGNFQSNMLNPVIWSVDHEMRISIIFPLIMLLVMKINWKKSIGISITVSLLCLLIWYISINFFNYNITEYDTSFLLTLHYISFFILGALLAKYQNIFQVFYAKMSKGLKLLLLVISALAYTYSWWFLPNLFFLHITFISDWIIAIGSLIIIILCLNSKKSHLLLHNIFFVL
;
A
#
# COMPACT_ATOMS: atom_id res chain seq x y z
N MET A 1 -13.17 -24.87 -13.78
CA MET A 1 -11.94 -24.40 -13.12
C MET A 1 -10.84 -24.37 -14.15
N LEU A 2 -10.27 -23.20 -14.44
CA LEU A 2 -9.44 -22.96 -15.62
C LEU A 2 -7.93 -23.16 -15.37
N SER A 3 -7.50 -23.32 -14.11
CA SER A 3 -6.09 -23.32 -13.69
C SER A 3 -5.69 -24.50 -12.79
N ILE A 4 -6.52 -25.55 -12.68
CA ILE A 4 -6.24 -26.70 -11.79
C ILE A 4 -4.88 -27.34 -12.12
N SER A 5 -4.52 -27.36 -13.40
CA SER A 5 -3.18 -27.68 -13.88
C SER A 5 -2.40 -26.39 -14.08
N ASN A 6 -1.37 -26.16 -13.25
CA ASN A 6 -0.43 -25.06 -13.40
C ASN A 6 0.07 -24.99 -14.85
N ILE A 7 -0.15 -23.85 -15.52
CA ILE A 7 0.24 -23.62 -16.91
C ILE A 7 1.57 -22.86 -16.90
N PRO A 8 2.72 -23.50 -17.20
CA PRO A 8 4.04 -22.87 -17.04
C PRO A 8 4.28 -21.66 -17.94
N SER A 9 3.58 -21.57 -19.06
CA SER A 9 3.66 -20.44 -20.00
C SER A 9 2.89 -19.20 -19.53
N LEU A 10 2.12 -19.30 -18.45
CA LEU A 10 1.36 -18.19 -17.88
C LEU A 10 1.99 -17.73 -16.56
N SER A 11 1.69 -16.50 -16.18
CA SER A 11 2.19 -15.88 -14.96
C SER A 11 1.74 -16.63 -13.71
N GLN A 12 2.50 -16.49 -12.62
CA GLN A 12 2.14 -17.07 -11.33
C GLN A 12 0.78 -16.56 -10.81
N TRP A 13 0.40 -15.33 -11.12
CA TRP A 13 -0.90 -14.79 -10.70
C TRP A 13 -2.06 -15.52 -11.37
N PHE A 14 -1.95 -15.85 -12.66
CA PHE A 14 -3.00 -16.54 -13.40
C PHE A 14 -3.24 -17.95 -12.84
N ASN A 15 -2.15 -18.64 -12.50
CA ASN A 15 -2.19 -19.98 -11.92
C ASN A 15 -2.74 -20.02 -10.48
N LYS A 16 -2.99 -18.86 -9.84
CA LYS A 16 -3.65 -18.76 -8.52
C LYS A 16 -5.15 -18.48 -8.60
N THR A 17 -5.69 -18.17 -9.78
CA THR A 17 -7.10 -17.80 -9.99
C THR A 17 -7.91 -19.01 -10.46
N TRP A 18 -9.14 -19.22 -10.00
CA TRP A 18 -10.04 -20.33 -10.37
C TRP A 18 -9.52 -21.75 -10.05
N THR A 19 -8.76 -21.88 -8.96
CA THR A 19 -8.09 -23.13 -8.54
C THR A 19 -9.00 -24.10 -7.78
N ALA A 20 -10.14 -23.63 -7.24
CA ALA A 20 -11.07 -24.44 -6.46
C ALA A 20 -12.54 -24.14 -6.83
N ALA A 21 -13.46 -24.97 -6.32
CA ALA A 21 -14.90 -24.75 -6.49
C ALA A 21 -15.36 -23.64 -5.55
N LEU A 22 -16.25 -22.77 -6.02
CA LEU A 22 -16.81 -21.71 -5.18
C LEU A 22 -17.78 -22.32 -4.16
N SER A 23 -17.44 -22.18 -2.89
CA SER A 23 -18.36 -22.46 -1.79
C SER A 23 -19.18 -21.21 -1.47
N SER A 24 -20.38 -21.38 -0.88
CA SER A 24 -21.19 -20.25 -0.42
C SER A 24 -20.43 -19.36 0.58
N LYS A 25 -19.52 -19.93 1.36
CA LYS A 25 -18.64 -19.19 2.28
C LYS A 25 -17.70 -18.25 1.53
N GLU A 26 -17.09 -18.70 0.44
CA GLU A 26 -16.21 -17.87 -0.39
C GLU A 26 -16.95 -16.71 -1.06
N ILE A 27 -18.21 -16.94 -1.47
CA ILE A 27 -19.06 -15.89 -2.04
C ILE A 27 -19.33 -14.80 -1.00
N TRP A 28 -19.71 -15.18 0.22
CA TRP A 28 -19.96 -14.22 1.29
C TRP A 28 -18.69 -13.47 1.72
N ASN A 29 -17.55 -14.16 1.78
CA ASN A 29 -16.26 -13.55 2.08
C ASN A 29 -15.88 -12.49 1.04
N HIS A 30 -16.04 -12.79 -0.26
CA HIS A 30 -15.78 -11.83 -1.34
C HIS A 30 -16.80 -10.69 -1.38
N TYR A 31 -18.05 -10.93 -1.00
CA TYR A 31 -19.06 -9.87 -0.95
C TYR A 31 -18.76 -8.84 0.14
N PHE A 32 -18.36 -9.30 1.33
CA PHE A 32 -18.09 -8.40 2.46
C PHE A 32 -16.65 -7.86 2.47
N MET A 33 -15.66 -8.57 1.92
CA MET A 33 -14.25 -8.14 1.87
C MET A 33 -13.58 -7.93 3.25
N LEU A 34 -14.19 -8.47 4.33
CA LEU A 34 -13.72 -8.28 5.72
C LEU A 34 -12.99 -9.50 6.30
N GLY A 35 -13.08 -10.68 5.68
CA GLY A 35 -12.54 -11.94 6.21
C GLY A 35 -11.10 -12.25 5.78
N ASN A 36 -10.46 -13.24 6.41
CA ASN A 36 -9.18 -13.77 5.93
C ASN A 36 -9.42 -14.95 4.98
N PHE A 37 -9.22 -14.73 3.68
CA PHE A 37 -9.48 -15.73 2.63
C PHE A 37 -8.58 -15.51 1.40
N GLN A 38 -8.56 -16.48 0.49
CA GLN A 38 -7.78 -16.41 -0.74
C GLN A 38 -8.48 -15.55 -1.80
N SER A 39 -8.42 -14.22 -1.66
CA SER A 39 -9.10 -13.28 -2.58
C SER A 39 -8.60 -13.36 -4.03
N ASN A 40 -7.34 -13.76 -4.22
CA ASN A 40 -6.77 -13.99 -5.55
C ASN A 40 -7.42 -15.14 -6.33
N MET A 41 -8.23 -15.98 -5.66
CA MET A 41 -8.94 -17.09 -6.29
C MET A 41 -9.95 -16.59 -7.33
N LEU A 42 -10.65 -15.48 -7.06
CA LEU A 42 -11.63 -14.93 -8.02
C LEU A 42 -11.04 -13.80 -8.85
N ASN A 43 -10.35 -12.87 -8.18
CA ASN A 43 -9.77 -11.72 -8.84
C ASN A 43 -8.50 -11.28 -8.10
N PRO A 44 -7.32 -11.41 -8.72
CA PRO A 44 -6.04 -11.05 -8.12
C PRO A 44 -5.85 -9.53 -7.93
N VAL A 45 -6.84 -8.69 -8.26
CA VAL A 45 -6.80 -7.24 -8.01
C VAL A 45 -7.57 -6.88 -6.72
N ILE A 46 -8.44 -7.75 -6.22
CA ILE A 46 -9.32 -7.43 -5.08
C ILE A 46 -8.57 -7.43 -3.73
N TRP A 47 -7.40 -8.09 -3.64
CA TRP A 47 -6.66 -8.21 -2.38
C TRP A 47 -6.37 -6.85 -1.71
N SER A 48 -6.10 -5.79 -2.48
CA SER A 48 -5.85 -4.46 -1.90
C SER A 48 -7.15 -3.83 -1.38
N VAL A 49 -8.27 -4.05 -2.07
CA VAL A 49 -9.60 -3.54 -1.71
C VAL A 49 -10.05 -4.08 -0.36
N ASP A 50 -9.76 -5.35 -0.06
CA ASP A 50 -10.07 -5.96 1.25
C ASP A 50 -9.43 -5.18 2.41
N HIS A 51 -8.17 -4.77 2.25
CA HIS A 51 -7.48 -3.96 3.25
C HIS A 51 -8.04 -2.53 3.31
N GLU A 52 -8.27 -1.91 2.16
CA GLU A 52 -8.80 -0.55 2.07
C GLU A 52 -10.18 -0.42 2.74
N MET A 53 -11.06 -1.41 2.56
CA MET A 53 -12.38 -1.44 3.19
C MET A 53 -12.28 -1.56 4.72
N ARG A 54 -11.45 -2.47 5.22
CA ARG A 54 -11.21 -2.62 6.67
C ARG A 54 -10.67 -1.34 7.29
N ILE A 55 -9.69 -0.73 6.63
CA ILE A 55 -9.06 0.49 7.14
C ILE A 55 -10.04 1.66 7.06
N SER A 56 -10.87 1.76 6.02
CA SER A 56 -11.87 2.82 5.88
C SER A 56 -12.89 2.84 7.03
N ILE A 57 -13.28 1.67 7.55
CA ILE A 57 -14.18 1.56 8.71
C ILE A 57 -13.56 2.23 9.95
N ILE A 58 -12.27 2.02 10.18
CA ILE A 58 -11.54 2.57 11.33
C ILE A 58 -10.89 3.93 11.04
N PHE A 59 -10.89 4.38 9.79
CA PHE A 59 -10.22 5.60 9.34
C PHE A 59 -10.67 6.86 10.09
N PRO A 60 -11.96 7.06 10.44
CA PRO A 60 -12.35 8.19 11.28
C PRO A 60 -11.60 8.23 12.61
N LEU A 61 -11.38 7.06 13.25
CA LEU A 61 -10.62 6.97 14.50
C LEU A 61 -9.13 7.24 14.27
N ILE A 62 -8.55 6.72 13.18
CA ILE A 62 -7.17 7.01 12.78
C ILE A 62 -6.99 8.52 12.60
N MET A 63 -7.90 9.18 11.89
CA MET A 63 -7.84 10.62 11.65
C MET A 63 -7.96 11.42 12.95
N LEU A 64 -8.90 11.05 13.84
CA LEU A 64 -9.02 11.67 15.16
C LEU A 64 -7.73 11.55 15.97
N LEU A 65 -7.06 10.39 15.93
CA LEU A 65 -5.77 10.17 16.57
C LEU A 65 -4.71 11.09 15.96
N VAL A 66 -4.57 11.09 14.62
CA VAL A 66 -3.59 11.91 13.89
C VAL A 66 -3.80 13.40 14.15
N MET A 67 -5.05 13.86 14.29
CA MET A 67 -5.36 15.25 14.63
C MET A 67 -4.86 15.62 16.03
N LYS A 68 -5.03 14.73 17.01
CA LYS A 68 -4.67 14.97 18.42
C LYS A 68 -3.17 14.92 18.71
N ILE A 69 -2.39 14.15 17.95
CA ILE A 69 -0.95 13.97 18.21
C ILE A 69 -0.06 14.75 17.24
N ASN A 70 1.21 14.94 17.63
CA ASN A 70 2.22 15.58 16.80
C ASN A 70 2.68 14.67 15.65
N TRP A 71 3.18 15.26 14.57
CA TRP A 71 3.69 14.53 13.40
C TRP A 71 4.76 13.50 13.77
N LYS A 72 5.70 13.84 14.66
CA LYS A 72 6.76 12.91 15.13
C LYS A 72 6.18 11.64 15.75
N LYS A 73 5.15 11.80 16.60
CA LYS A 73 4.48 10.67 17.25
C LYS A 73 3.70 9.83 16.23
N SER A 74 3.05 10.46 15.26
CA SER A 74 2.28 9.76 14.23
C SER A 74 3.18 8.91 13.32
N ILE A 75 4.33 9.47 12.90
CA ILE A 75 5.36 8.72 12.15
C ILE A 75 5.92 7.59 13.00
N GLY A 76 6.25 7.88 14.27
CA GLY A 76 6.71 6.86 15.22
C GLY A 76 5.73 5.70 15.34
N ILE A 77 4.44 5.98 15.53
CA ILE A 77 3.38 4.96 15.59
C ILE A 77 3.37 4.14 14.30
N SER A 78 3.35 4.79 13.14
CA SER A 78 3.32 4.12 11.83
C SER A 78 4.49 3.15 11.67
N ILE A 79 5.71 3.59 11.99
CA ILE A 79 6.91 2.75 11.91
C ILE A 79 6.83 1.61 12.92
N THR A 80 6.45 1.89 14.17
CA THR A 80 6.36 0.84 15.20
C THR A 80 5.32 -0.23 14.86
N VAL A 81 4.15 0.14 14.34
CA VAL A 81 3.12 -0.81 13.93
C VAL A 81 3.63 -1.72 12.82
N SER A 82 4.23 -1.15 11.78
CA SER A 82 4.80 -1.93 10.67
C SER A 82 5.96 -2.84 11.13
N LEU A 83 6.86 -2.35 11.99
CA LEU A 83 7.96 -3.15 12.55
C LEU A 83 7.46 -4.29 13.44
N LEU A 84 6.43 -4.05 14.25
CA LEU A 84 5.80 -5.11 15.04
C LEU A 84 5.16 -6.17 14.14
N CYS A 85 4.52 -5.76 13.04
CA CYS A 85 3.98 -6.70 12.06
C CYS A 85 5.09 -7.56 11.42
N LEU A 86 6.21 -6.94 11.03
CA LEU A 86 7.38 -7.65 10.51
C LEU A 86 7.95 -8.63 11.55
N LEU A 87 8.05 -8.22 12.81
CA LEU A 87 8.56 -9.07 13.89
C LEU A 87 7.65 -10.27 14.13
N ILE A 88 6.33 -10.06 14.21
CA ILE A 88 5.33 -11.12 14.37
C ILE A 88 5.41 -12.10 13.20
N TRP A 89 5.50 -11.58 11.98
CA TRP A 89 5.67 -12.38 10.77
C TRP A 89 6.95 -13.23 10.83
N TYR A 90 8.10 -12.60 11.15
CA TYR A 90 9.38 -13.29 11.26
C TYR A 90 9.37 -14.39 12.34
N ILE A 91 8.76 -14.12 13.49
CA ILE A 91 8.64 -15.10 14.57
C ILE A 91 7.74 -16.27 14.13
N SER A 92 6.61 -15.98 13.48
CA SER A 92 5.67 -17.00 13.03
C SER A 92 6.30 -18.01 12.08
N ILE A 93 7.12 -17.53 11.14
CA ILE A 93 7.80 -18.39 10.18
C ILE A 93 8.92 -19.18 10.87
N ASN A 94 9.81 -18.52 11.61
CA ASN A 94 11.04 -19.18 12.07
C ASN A 94 10.86 -20.04 13.34
N PHE A 95 9.90 -19.69 14.21
CA PHE A 95 9.68 -20.43 15.46
C PHE A 95 8.50 -21.39 15.37
N PHE A 96 7.44 -21.02 14.67
CA PHE A 96 6.21 -21.81 14.59
C PHE A 96 6.05 -22.55 13.26
N ASN A 97 6.96 -22.34 12.29
CA ASN A 97 6.86 -22.87 10.93
C ASN A 97 5.48 -22.61 10.28
N TYR A 98 4.85 -21.49 10.65
CA TYR A 98 3.52 -21.11 10.21
C TYR A 98 3.52 -19.70 9.64
N ASN A 99 3.05 -19.56 8.40
CA ASN A 99 3.00 -18.25 7.75
C ASN A 99 1.66 -17.57 8.04
N ILE A 100 1.63 -16.64 9.01
CA ILE A 100 0.41 -15.86 9.35
C ILE A 100 -0.08 -15.01 8.15
N THR A 101 0.81 -14.69 7.22
CA THR A 101 0.52 -13.95 5.98
C THR A 101 0.38 -14.87 4.77
N GLU A 102 -0.03 -16.12 4.96
CA GLU A 102 -0.27 -17.07 3.86
C GLU A 102 -1.28 -16.51 2.84
N TYR A 103 -2.30 -15.81 3.32
CA TYR A 103 -3.23 -15.07 2.48
C TYR A 103 -2.84 -13.60 2.41
N ASP A 104 -2.88 -13.03 1.20
CA ASP A 104 -2.64 -11.61 0.98
C ASP A 104 -3.62 -10.74 1.77
N THR A 105 -4.84 -11.22 2.03
CA THR A 105 -5.89 -10.55 2.85
C THR A 105 -5.68 -10.60 4.37
N SER A 106 -4.51 -11.05 4.83
CA SER A 106 -4.28 -11.26 6.26
C SER A 106 -4.49 -9.99 7.09
N PHE A 107 -5.00 -10.16 8.31
CA PHE A 107 -5.18 -9.05 9.25
C PHE A 107 -3.85 -8.41 9.65
N LEU A 108 -2.76 -9.18 9.68
CA LEU A 108 -1.43 -8.66 9.96
C LEU A 108 -0.97 -7.67 8.87
N LEU A 109 -1.21 -7.99 7.60
CA LEU A 109 -0.95 -7.05 6.50
C LEU A 109 -1.86 -5.82 6.56
N THR A 110 -3.12 -5.98 6.98
CA THR A 110 -4.02 -4.84 7.23
C THR A 110 -3.43 -3.87 8.26
N LEU A 111 -2.87 -4.38 9.36
CA LEU A 111 -2.21 -3.55 10.38
C LEU A 111 -0.98 -2.84 9.83
N HIS A 112 -0.16 -3.52 9.01
CA HIS A 112 0.93 -2.87 8.30
C HIS A 112 0.44 -1.73 7.41
N TYR A 113 -0.63 -1.96 6.62
CA TYR A 113 -1.18 -0.95 5.72
C TYR A 113 -1.84 0.26 6.41
N ILE A 114 -2.33 0.11 7.65
CA ILE A 114 -2.75 1.26 8.47
C ILE A 114 -1.66 2.33 8.58
N SER A 115 -0.38 1.91 8.61
CA SER A 115 0.77 2.83 8.64
C SER A 115 0.74 3.82 7.48
N PHE A 116 0.40 3.37 6.26
CA PHE A 116 0.36 4.25 5.09
C PHE A 116 -0.88 5.16 5.09
N PHE A 117 -2.00 4.71 5.65
CA PHE A 117 -3.16 5.59 5.88
C PHE A 117 -2.85 6.69 6.90
N ILE A 118 -2.07 6.38 7.94
CA ILE A 118 -1.58 7.40 8.89
C ILE A 118 -0.68 8.42 8.16
N LEU A 119 0.24 7.97 7.29
CA LEU A 119 1.08 8.87 6.50
C LEU A 119 0.25 9.75 5.56
N GLY A 120 -0.76 9.19 4.90
CA GLY A 120 -1.71 9.94 4.07
C GLY A 120 -2.48 10.98 4.88
N ALA A 121 -2.99 10.61 6.06
CA ALA A 121 -3.68 11.52 6.97
C ALA A 121 -2.75 12.65 7.46
N LEU A 122 -1.48 12.36 7.73
CA LEU A 122 -0.46 13.37 8.06
C LEU A 122 -0.20 14.33 6.91
N LEU A 123 -0.07 13.81 5.69
CA LEU A 123 0.12 14.61 4.49
C LEU A 123 -1.06 15.58 4.33
N ALA A 124 -2.29 15.11 4.50
CA ALA A 124 -3.49 15.95 4.47
C ALA A 124 -3.50 17.00 5.60
N LYS A 125 -3.19 16.60 6.84
CA LYS A 125 -3.11 17.52 8.00
C LYS A 125 -2.12 18.66 7.79
N TYR A 126 -0.97 18.39 7.16
CA TYR A 126 0.12 19.34 6.99
C TYR A 126 0.27 19.86 5.55
N GLN A 127 -0.76 19.73 4.71
CA GLN A 127 -0.71 20.11 3.29
C GLN A 127 -0.23 21.55 3.05
N ASN A 128 -0.67 22.52 3.87
CA ASN A 128 -0.30 23.93 3.74
C ASN A 128 1.20 24.16 3.95
N ILE A 129 1.81 23.39 4.85
CA ILE A 129 3.25 23.47 5.11
C ILE A 129 4.02 22.99 3.88
N PHE A 130 3.60 21.85 3.30
CA PHE A 130 4.21 21.32 2.09
C PHE A 130 4.03 22.26 0.88
N GLN A 131 2.92 22.98 0.80
CA GLN A 131 2.71 24.01 -0.24
C GLN A 131 3.73 25.14 -0.14
N VAL A 132 3.99 25.65 1.07
CA VAL A 132 5.01 26.68 1.31
C VAL A 132 6.41 26.18 0.96
N PHE A 133 6.75 24.94 1.34
CA PHE A 133 8.03 24.34 0.97
C PHE A 133 8.17 24.19 -0.55
N TYR A 134 7.15 23.66 -1.22
CA TYR A 134 7.14 23.50 -2.67
C TYR A 134 7.30 24.83 -3.42
N ALA A 135 6.68 25.91 -2.92
CA ALA A 135 6.80 27.24 -3.50
C ALA A 135 8.24 27.77 -3.48
N LYS A 136 9.01 27.42 -2.44
CA LYS A 136 10.43 27.83 -2.28
C LYS A 136 11.41 26.98 -3.09
N MET A 137 11.00 25.82 -3.59
CA MET A 137 11.89 24.91 -4.32
C MET A 137 12.18 25.41 -5.74
N SER A 138 13.45 25.32 -6.15
CA SER A 138 13.87 25.59 -7.52
C SER A 138 13.32 24.54 -8.50
N LYS A 139 13.26 24.88 -9.80
CA LYS A 139 12.82 23.93 -10.84
C LYS A 139 13.70 22.67 -10.90
N GLY A 140 15.01 22.83 -10.71
CA GLY A 140 15.97 21.71 -10.69
C GLY A 140 15.72 20.77 -9.52
N LEU A 141 15.48 21.30 -8.32
CA LEU A 141 15.17 20.47 -7.14
C LEU A 141 13.85 19.69 -7.32
N LYS A 142 12.83 20.32 -7.92
CA LYS A 142 11.56 19.64 -8.23
C LYS A 142 11.74 18.49 -9.22
N LEU A 143 12.54 18.70 -10.27
CA LEU A 143 12.85 17.66 -11.24
C LEU A 143 13.65 16.51 -10.60
N LEU A 144 14.65 16.84 -9.78
CA LEU A 144 15.43 15.86 -9.05
C LEU A 144 14.57 15.02 -8.10
N LEU A 145 13.66 15.66 -7.35
CA LEU A 145 12.71 14.95 -6.48
C LEU A 145 11.78 14.03 -7.27
N LEU A 146 11.32 14.46 -8.45
CA LEU A 146 10.46 13.65 -9.33
C LEU A 146 11.19 12.39 -9.84
N VAL A 147 12.46 12.53 -10.22
CA VAL A 147 13.29 11.38 -10.64
C VAL A 147 13.51 10.43 -9.47
N ILE A 148 13.90 10.96 -8.29
CA ILE A 148 14.09 10.14 -7.09
C ILE A 148 12.80 9.41 -6.73
N SER A 149 11.65 10.10 -6.79
CA SER A 149 10.37 9.51 -6.44
C SER A 149 9.94 8.42 -7.42
N ALA A 150 10.19 8.60 -8.72
CA ALA A 150 9.94 7.59 -9.74
C ALA A 150 10.81 6.34 -9.55
N LEU A 151 12.10 6.53 -9.23
CA LEU A 151 13.02 5.43 -8.92
C LEU A 151 12.62 4.69 -7.64
N ALA A 152 12.22 5.41 -6.60
CA ALA A 152 11.74 4.82 -5.35
C ALA A 152 10.42 4.05 -5.56
N TYR A 153 9.48 4.60 -6.34
CA TYR A 153 8.22 3.92 -6.66
C TYR A 153 8.43 2.63 -7.45
N THR A 154 9.43 2.61 -8.34
CA THR A 154 9.76 1.44 -9.16
C THR A 154 10.87 0.57 -8.55
N TYR A 155 11.21 0.80 -7.29
CA TYR A 155 12.37 0.23 -6.60
C TYR A 155 12.54 -1.27 -6.81
N SER A 156 11.46 -2.04 -6.62
CA SER A 156 11.47 -3.51 -6.68
C SER A 156 11.86 -4.07 -8.05
N TRP A 157 11.77 -3.27 -9.12
CA TRP A 157 12.07 -3.69 -10.49
C TRP A 157 13.49 -3.34 -10.93
N TRP A 158 14.02 -2.20 -10.47
CA TRP A 158 15.30 -1.68 -10.95
C TRP A 158 16.49 -2.09 -10.09
N PHE A 159 16.30 -2.24 -8.78
CA PHE A 159 17.42 -2.37 -7.84
C PHE A 159 17.56 -3.79 -7.32
N LEU A 160 18.64 -4.45 -7.74
CA LEU A 160 19.14 -5.71 -7.14
C LEU A 160 18.02 -6.76 -6.92
N PRO A 161 17.27 -7.16 -7.96
CA PRO A 161 16.11 -8.05 -7.82
C PRO A 161 16.45 -9.42 -7.21
N ASN A 162 17.73 -9.83 -7.28
CA ASN A 162 18.19 -11.12 -6.77
C ASN A 162 18.50 -11.12 -5.26
N LEU A 163 18.47 -9.97 -4.59
CA LEU A 163 18.74 -9.87 -3.15
C LEU A 163 17.44 -9.93 -2.34
N PHE A 164 17.03 -11.14 -1.95
CA PHE A 164 15.76 -11.41 -1.27
C PHE A 164 15.51 -10.54 -0.03
N PHE A 165 16.53 -10.28 0.79
CA PHE A 165 16.38 -9.46 2.01
C PHE A 165 16.03 -7.99 1.74
N LEU A 166 16.39 -7.45 0.58
CA LEU A 166 16.06 -6.08 0.19
C LEU A 166 14.63 -5.95 -0.35
N HIS A 167 14.06 -7.05 -0.84
CA HIS A 167 12.73 -7.13 -1.43
C HIS A 167 11.71 -7.80 -0.51
N ILE A 168 11.95 -7.78 0.81
CA ILE A 168 10.92 -8.11 1.79
C ILE A 168 9.78 -7.10 1.60
N THR A 169 8.55 -7.60 1.48
CA THR A 169 7.33 -6.81 1.21
C THR A 169 7.26 -5.55 2.06
N PHE A 170 7.46 -5.70 3.37
CA PHE A 170 7.50 -4.59 4.33
C PHE A 170 8.48 -3.47 3.95
N ILE A 171 9.71 -3.81 3.56
CA ILE A 171 10.76 -2.83 3.21
C ILE A 171 10.42 -2.15 1.89
N SER A 172 10.03 -2.96 0.90
CA SER A 172 9.64 -2.47 -0.43
C SER A 172 8.48 -1.48 -0.33
N ASP A 173 7.45 -1.82 0.46
CA ASP A 173 6.29 -0.96 0.67
C ASP A 173 6.66 0.40 1.26
N TRP A 174 7.60 0.45 2.21
CA TRP A 174 8.06 1.73 2.78
C TRP A 174 8.81 2.60 1.76
N ILE A 175 9.66 1.99 0.92
CA ILE A 175 10.39 2.71 -0.13
C ILE A 175 9.39 3.26 -1.17
N ILE A 176 8.45 2.42 -1.60
CA ILE A 176 7.39 2.79 -2.54
C ILE A 176 6.49 3.87 -1.94
N ALA A 177 6.16 3.79 -0.65
CA ALA A 177 5.36 4.79 0.05
C ALA A 177 6.06 6.16 0.09
N ILE A 178 7.37 6.20 0.38
CA ILE A 178 8.14 7.45 0.34
C ILE A 178 8.13 8.05 -1.06
N GLY A 179 8.38 7.23 -2.10
CA GLY A 179 8.28 7.68 -3.49
C GLY A 179 6.89 8.25 -3.82
N SER A 180 5.85 7.53 -3.43
CA SER A 180 4.45 7.92 -3.65
C SER A 180 4.09 9.23 -2.95
N LEU A 181 4.51 9.43 -1.69
CA LEU A 181 4.27 10.66 -0.94
C LEU A 181 4.93 11.87 -1.61
N ILE A 182 6.15 11.72 -2.13
CA ILE A 182 6.84 12.80 -2.85
C ILE A 182 6.08 13.15 -4.13
N ILE A 183 5.65 12.16 -4.91
CA ILE A 183 4.85 12.38 -6.13
C ILE A 183 3.56 13.13 -5.78
N ILE A 184 2.85 12.69 -4.74
CA ILE A 184 1.60 13.33 -4.29
C ILE A 184 1.85 14.80 -3.93
N ILE A 185 2.90 15.10 -3.15
CA ILE A 185 3.25 16.47 -2.77
C ILE A 185 3.57 17.33 -4.01
N LEU A 186 4.34 16.80 -4.96
CA LEU A 186 4.68 17.52 -6.20
C LEU A 186 3.44 17.78 -7.07
N CYS A 187 2.56 16.78 -7.22
CA CYS A 187 1.35 16.88 -8.02
C CYS A 187 0.35 17.88 -7.44
N LEU A 188 0.04 17.77 -6.14
CA LEU A 188 -0.96 18.62 -5.47
C LEU A 188 -0.59 20.11 -5.51
N ASN A 189 0.71 20.43 -5.49
CA ASN A 189 1.17 21.82 -5.45
C ASN A 189 1.52 22.41 -6.83
N SER A 190 1.40 21.63 -7.90
CA SER A 190 1.69 22.11 -9.24
C SER A 190 0.44 22.73 -9.90
N LYS A 191 0.58 23.97 -10.39
CA LYS A 191 -0.50 24.68 -11.12
C LYS A 191 -0.94 23.93 -12.39
N LYS A 192 -0.02 23.22 -13.04
CA LYS A 192 -0.29 22.43 -14.26
C LYS A 192 -1.11 21.18 -13.96
N SER A 193 -0.85 20.46 -12.86
CA SER A 193 -1.67 19.31 -12.50
C SER A 193 -3.08 19.73 -12.06
N HIS A 194 -3.23 20.87 -11.39
CA HIS A 194 -4.55 21.40 -11.06
C HIS A 194 -5.38 21.71 -12.31
N LEU A 195 -4.78 22.28 -13.36
CA LEU A 195 -5.45 22.53 -14.65
C LEU A 195 -5.80 21.23 -15.40
N LEU A 196 -4.91 20.23 -15.38
CA LEU A 196 -5.17 18.92 -15.99
C LEU A 196 -6.31 18.17 -15.29
N LEU A 197 -6.32 18.15 -13.95
CA LEU A 197 -7.39 17.50 -13.18
C LEU A 197 -8.74 18.20 -13.39
N HIS A 198 -8.78 19.53 -13.39
CA HIS A 198 -10.03 20.26 -13.59
C HIS A 198 -10.59 20.13 -15.01
N ASN A 199 -9.73 20.04 -16.03
CA ASN A 199 -10.17 19.85 -17.41
C ASN A 199 -10.68 18.43 -17.69
N ILE A 200 -10.22 17.42 -16.95
CA ILE A 200 -10.70 16.04 -17.12
C ILE A 200 -12.07 15.86 -16.47
N PHE A 201 -12.33 16.49 -15.32
CA PHE A 201 -13.62 16.38 -14.61
C PHE A 201 -14.78 17.18 -15.25
N PHE A 202 -14.50 18.08 -16.20
CA PHE A 202 -15.54 18.85 -16.92
C PHE A 202 -15.85 18.30 -18.33
N VAL A 203 -15.23 17.18 -18.73
CA VAL A 203 -15.42 16.56 -20.06
C VAL A 203 -16.16 15.21 -19.98
N LEU A 204 -16.60 14.80 -18.78
CA LEU A 204 -17.55 13.70 -18.54
C LEU A 204 -18.86 14.26 -18.00
#